data_AF-A0A3D0M741-F1
#
_entry.id   AF-A0A3D0M741-F1
#
_cell.length_a   1.000
_cell.length_b   1.000
_cell.length_c   1.000
_cell.angle_alpha   90.00
_cell.angle_beta   90.00
_cell.angle_gamma   90.00
#
_symmetry.space_group_name_H-M   'P 1'
#
loop_
_entity.id
_entity.type
_entity.pdbx_description
1 polymer ?
#
loop_
_entity_poly.entity_id
_entity_poly.type
_entity_poly.pdbx_seq_one_letter_code
_entity_poly.pdbx_strand_id
1 'polypeptide(L)'
;YFTIDLGYKGIAADPQPQRGFIVGLEDAEQVMQNEEHWVFKLADPDKVPPIGSVLYVIPTHICPTTALYPEVLVAQGGKIVDRWQVTARNRKITY
;
A
#
# COMPACT_ATOMS: atom_id res chain seq x y z
N TYR A 1 12.42 -14.44 1.30
CA TYR A 1 11.35 -13.69 1.96
C TYR A 1 11.80 -12.27 2.15
N PHE A 2 10.86 -11.32 2.14
CA PHE A 2 11.11 -9.94 2.52
C PHE A 2 9.86 -9.36 3.16
N THR A 3 10.00 -8.20 3.80
CA THR A 3 8.92 -7.53 4.52
C THR A 3 8.93 -6.07 4.13
N ILE A 4 7.75 -5.54 3.86
CA ILE A 4 7.53 -4.12 3.62
C ILE A 4 6.74 -3.53 4.80
N ASP A 5 6.84 -2.22 4.99
CA ASP A 5 6.17 -1.42 6.01
C ASP A 5 4.72 -1.03 5.64
N LEU A 6 4.08 -1.84 4.79
CA LEU A 6 2.71 -1.65 4.30
C LEU A 6 1.72 -2.64 4.91
N GLY A 7 1.51 -2.54 6.23
CA GLY A 7 0.46 -3.29 6.94
C GLY A 7 -0.96 -2.80 6.66
N TYR A 8 -1.96 -3.35 7.37
CA TYR A 8 -3.37 -2.96 7.14
C TYR A 8 -3.75 -1.55 7.62
N LYS A 9 -2.84 -0.83 8.28
CA LYS A 9 -2.94 0.63 8.47
C LYS A 9 -2.54 1.43 7.23
N GLY A 10 -1.74 0.85 6.34
CA GLY A 10 -1.23 1.49 5.14
C GLY A 10 -1.99 1.10 3.85
N ILE A 11 -2.60 -0.08 3.82
CA ILE A 11 -3.42 -0.58 2.70
C ILE A 11 -4.63 -1.35 3.20
N ALA A 12 -5.76 -1.32 2.49
CA ALA A 12 -6.95 -2.04 2.93
C ALA A 12 -6.71 -3.54 3.09
N ALA A 13 -7.32 -4.11 4.13
CA ALA A 13 -7.26 -5.54 4.37
C ALA A 13 -8.18 -6.37 3.46
N ASP A 14 -9.12 -5.74 2.76
CA ASP A 14 -10.18 -6.34 1.94
C ASP A 14 -10.00 -5.92 0.47
N PRO A 15 -10.22 -6.82 -0.52
CA PRO A 15 -10.62 -8.23 -0.39
C PRO A 15 -9.46 -9.19 -0.07
N GLN A 16 -9.79 -10.38 0.43
CA GLN A 16 -8.86 -11.52 0.49
C GLN A 16 -8.86 -12.30 -0.85
N PRO A 17 -7.77 -13.00 -1.17
CA PRO A 17 -6.46 -12.95 -0.49
C PRO A 17 -5.61 -11.76 -0.95
N GLN A 18 -5.83 -11.26 -2.17
CA GLN A 18 -4.97 -10.27 -2.82
C GLN A 18 -5.38 -8.83 -2.47
N ARG A 19 -4.49 -8.13 -1.77
CA ARG A 19 -4.75 -6.76 -1.25
C ARG A 19 -4.15 -5.66 -2.11
N GLY A 20 -3.16 -6.01 -2.91
CA GLY A 20 -2.46 -5.09 -3.80
C GLY A 20 -1.31 -5.76 -4.54
N PHE A 21 -0.78 -5.08 -5.54
CA PHE A 21 0.33 -5.56 -6.36
C PHE A 21 1.54 -4.64 -6.19
N ILE A 22 2.70 -5.22 -5.91
CA ILE A 22 3.96 -4.46 -5.92
C ILE A 22 4.40 -4.31 -7.37
N VAL A 23 4.49 -3.07 -7.85
CA VAL A 23 4.87 -2.77 -9.24
C VAL A 23 6.29 -3.29 -9.51
N GLY A 24 6.45 -4.13 -10.52
CA GLY A 24 7.72 -4.76 -10.90
C GLY A 24 8.10 -5.99 -10.09
N LEU A 25 7.23 -6.43 -9.15
CA LEU A 25 7.38 -7.65 -8.36
C LEU A 25 6.05 -8.42 -8.33
N GLU A 26 5.41 -8.54 -9.48
CA GLU A 26 4.12 -9.21 -9.63
C GLU A 26 4.20 -10.73 -9.33
N ASP A 27 5.41 -11.31 -9.32
CA ASP A 27 5.71 -12.69 -8.93
C ASP A 27 5.93 -12.88 -7.41
N ALA A 28 5.86 -11.81 -6.61
CA ALA A 28 5.95 -11.90 -5.15
C ALA A 28 4.68 -12.48 -4.53
N GLU A 29 4.81 -13.65 -3.89
CA GLU A 29 3.73 -14.33 -3.19
C GLU A 29 3.50 -13.70 -1.81
N GLN A 30 2.27 -13.29 -1.52
CA GLN A 30 1.86 -12.86 -0.19
C GLN A 30 1.89 -14.04 0.80
N VAL A 31 2.53 -13.84 1.96
CA VAL A 31 2.63 -14.85 3.02
C VAL A 31 1.69 -14.51 4.17
N MET A 32 1.83 -13.30 4.73
CA MET A 32 1.00 -12.81 5.83
C MET A 32 1.05 -11.28 5.90
N GLN A 33 0.08 -10.68 6.57
CA GLN A 33 0.03 -9.24 6.83
C GLN A 33 -0.38 -9.00 8.28
N ASN A 34 0.22 -8.01 8.93
CA ASN A 34 -0.17 -7.49 10.23
C ASN A 34 -0.40 -5.97 10.16
N GLU A 35 -0.51 -5.33 11.31
CA GLU A 35 -0.88 -3.92 11.43
C GLU A 35 0.03 -2.97 10.67
N GLU A 36 1.34 -3.22 10.73
CA GLU A 36 2.38 -2.33 10.19
C GLU A 36 3.19 -3.01 9.08
N HIS A 37 3.12 -4.34 8.92
CA HIS A 37 4.00 -5.07 8.02
C HIS A 37 3.26 -6.04 7.10
N TRP A 38 3.84 -6.25 5.91
CA TRP A 38 3.38 -7.24 4.94
C TRP A 38 4.55 -8.08 4.43
N VAL A 39 4.44 -9.41 4.60
CA VAL A 39 5.49 -10.38 4.29
C VAL A 39 5.24 -11.04 2.95
N PHE A 40 6.29 -11.11 2.14
CA PHE A 40 6.29 -11.69 0.81
C PHE A 40 7.39 -12.75 0.65
N LYS A 41 7.15 -13.66 -0.30
CA LYS A 41 8.09 -14.68 -0.74
C LYS A 41 8.30 -14.53 -2.25
N LEU A 42 9.56 -14.60 -2.68
CA LEU A 42 9.94 -14.71 -4.09
C LEU A 42 10.58 -16.07 -4.30
N ALA A 43 10.36 -16.67 -5.46
CA ALA A 43 11.04 -17.89 -5.87
C ALA A 43 12.54 -17.65 -6.11
N ASP A 44 12.87 -16.48 -6.68
CA ASP A 44 14.22 -16.03 -6.95
C ASP A 44 14.71 -15.05 -5.85
N PRO A 45 15.68 -15.45 -5.00
CA PRO A 45 16.22 -14.60 -3.95
C PRO A 45 16.93 -13.34 -4.47
N ASP A 46 17.47 -13.36 -5.69
CA ASP A 46 18.24 -12.23 -6.25
C ASP A 46 17.32 -11.06 -6.63
N LYS A 47 16.01 -11.31 -6.76
CA LYS A 47 15.00 -10.27 -6.96
C LYS A 47 14.53 -9.59 -5.67
N VAL A 48 14.98 -10.06 -4.50
CA VAL A 48 14.57 -9.46 -3.23
C VAL A 48 15.10 -8.02 -3.17
N PRO A 49 14.22 -7.02 -2.96
CA PRO A 49 14.67 -5.63 -2.86
C PRO A 49 15.65 -5.42 -1.70
N PRO A 50 16.73 -4.64 -1.90
CA PRO A 50 17.58 -4.21 -0.79
C PRO A 50 16.79 -3.46 0.29
N ILE A 51 17.24 -3.56 1.54
CA ILE A 51 16.64 -2.81 2.66
C ILE A 51 16.69 -1.31 2.34
N GLY A 52 15.56 -0.62 2.57
CA GLY A 52 15.42 0.81 2.28
C GLY A 52 14.94 1.12 0.85
N SER A 53 14.70 0.11 0.01
CA SER A 53 14.10 0.30 -1.31
C SER A 53 12.69 0.89 -1.19
N VAL A 54 12.40 1.89 -2.01
CA VAL A 54 11.04 2.42 -2.16
C VAL A 54 10.27 1.54 -3.14
N LEU A 55 9.12 1.03 -2.71
CA LEU A 55 8.24 0.17 -3.50
C LEU A 55 6.90 0.87 -3.71
N TYR A 56 6.33 0.70 -4.90
CA TYR A 56 4.99 1.20 -5.22
C TYR A 56 4.01 0.04 -5.20
N VAL A 57 2.90 0.22 -4.49
CA VAL A 57 1.86 -0.80 -4.36
C VAL A 57 0.53 -0.26 -4.86
N ILE A 58 -0.09 -0.99 -5.78
CA ILE A 58 -1.42 -0.68 -6.31
C ILE A 58 -2.45 -1.49 -5.50
N PRO A 59 -3.35 -0.84 -4.73
CA PRO A 59 -4.35 -1.56 -3.96
C PRO A 59 -5.42 -2.19 -4.85
N THR A 60 -5.92 -3.36 -4.47
CA THR A 60 -7.05 -4.01 -5.15
C THR A 60 -8.39 -3.37 -4.80
N HIS A 61 -8.51 -2.78 -3.60
CA HIS A 61 -9.70 -2.05 -3.16
C HIS A 61 -9.32 -0.62 -2.74
N ILE A 62 -9.58 0.31 -3.64
CA ILE A 62 -9.21 1.71 -3.45
C ILE A 62 -10.02 2.39 -2.35
N CYS A 63 -11.32 2.15 -2.27
CA CYS A 63 -12.23 2.84 -1.34
C CYS A 63 -11.79 2.74 0.15
N PRO A 64 -11.60 1.54 0.73
CA PRO A 64 -11.11 1.41 2.09
C PRO A 64 -9.65 1.84 2.24
N THR A 65 -8.82 1.72 1.20
CA THR A 65 -7.41 2.16 1.25
C THR A 65 -7.33 3.67 1.36
N THR A 66 -8.03 4.40 0.51
CA THR A 66 -8.08 5.87 0.55
C THR A 66 -8.65 6.38 1.87
N ALA A 67 -9.62 5.67 2.45
CA ALA A 67 -10.18 6.02 3.76
C ALA A 67 -9.15 5.93 4.92
N LEU A 68 -8.03 5.20 4.75
CA LEU A 68 -6.94 5.09 5.74
C LEU A 68 -6.05 6.34 5.81
N TYR A 69 -6.18 7.28 4.89
CA TYR A 69 -5.41 8.53 4.88
C TYR A 69 -6.32 9.77 4.98
N PRO A 70 -5.92 10.84 5.68
CA PRO A 70 -6.66 12.10 5.71
C PRO A 70 -6.51 12.89 4.41
N GLU A 71 -5.49 12.59 3.62
CA GLU A 71 -5.15 13.26 2.37
C GLU A 71 -4.34 12.34 1.46
N VAL A 72 -4.33 12.64 0.16
CA VAL A 72 -3.55 11.94 -0.85
C VAL A 72 -2.59 12.91 -1.53
N LEU A 73 -1.37 12.46 -1.78
CA LEU A 73 -0.37 13.25 -2.51
C LEU A 73 -0.54 13.05 -4.01
N VAL A 74 -0.53 14.15 -4.77
CA VAL A 74 -0.56 14.10 -6.24
C VAL A 74 0.86 14.22 -6.75
N ALA A 75 1.30 13.23 -7.54
CA ALA A 75 2.62 13.22 -8.14
C ALA A 75 2.54 13.43 -9.66
N GLN A 76 3.37 14.33 -10.20
CA GLN A 76 3.53 14.55 -11.63
C GLN A 76 5.01 14.83 -11.94
N GLY A 77 5.56 14.15 -12.97
CA GLY A 77 6.96 14.32 -13.35
C GLY A 77 7.97 14.00 -12.23
N GLY A 78 7.65 13.00 -11.40
CA GLY A 78 8.52 12.59 -10.28
C GLY A 78 8.53 13.55 -9.08
N LYS A 79 7.61 14.52 -9.04
CA LYS A 79 7.49 15.49 -7.94
C LYS A 79 6.08 15.48 -7.39
N ILE A 80 5.95 15.73 -6.08
CA ILE A 80 4.65 16.03 -5.48
C ILE A 80 4.26 17.45 -5.88
N VAL A 81 3.11 17.59 -6.52
CA VAL A 81 2.61 18.86 -7.05
C VAL A 81 1.40 19.38 -6.31
N ASP A 82 0.68 18.51 -5.58
CA ASP A 82 -0.53 18.87 -4.85
C ASP A 82 -0.83 17.86 -3.73
N ARG A 83 -1.81 18.18 -2.88
CA ARG A 83 -2.30 17.36 -1.76
C ARG A 83 -3.81 17.51 -1.65
N TRP A 84 -4.55 16.44 -1.93
CA TRP A 84 -6.02 16.45 -1.87
C TRP A 84 -6.52 15.88 -0.55
N GLN A 85 -7.38 16.61 0.15
CA GLN A 85 -8.03 16.11 1.35
C GLN A 85 -9.03 14.99 1.02
N VAL A 86 -9.00 13.90 1.78
CA VAL A 86 -10.00 12.83 1.70
C VAL A 86 -11.21 13.25 2.56
N THR A 87 -11.99 14.20 2.05
CA THR A 87 -13.10 14.82 2.80
C THR A 87 -14.15 13.80 3.26
N ALA A 88 -14.39 12.75 2.46
CA ALA A 88 -15.34 11.68 2.75
C ALA A 88 -14.90 10.72 3.89
N ARG A 89 -13.62 10.75 4.31
CA ARG A 89 -13.15 9.96 5.46
C ARG A 89 -13.85 10.38 6.75
N ASN A 90 -14.17 11.67 6.87
CA ASN A 90 -14.73 12.23 8.09
C ASN A 90 -16.23 11.93 8.16
N ARG A 91 -16.58 10.79 8.78
CA ARG A 91 -17.96 10.27 8.85
C ARG A 91 -18.95 11.19 9.58
N LYS A 92 -18.45 12.16 10.36
CA LYS A 92 -19.27 13.20 11.01
C LYS A 92 -18.43 14.47 11.19
N ILE A 93 -18.79 15.54 10.49
CA ILE A 93 -18.10 16.84 10.59
C ILE A 93 -18.87 17.81 11.52
N THR A 94 -20.19 17.65 11.67
CA THR A 94 -21.05 18.43 12.59
C THR A 94 -22.15 17.56 13.21
N TYR A 95 -22.76 18.02 14.32
CA TYR A 95 -23.85 17.33 15.06
C TYR A 95 -25.06 17.03 14.18
#